data_AF-A0A529JXE7-F1
#
_entry.id   AF-A0A529JXE7-F1
#
_cell.length_a   1.000
_cell.length_b   1.000
_cell.length_c   1.000
_cell.angle_alpha   90.00
_cell.angle_beta   90.00
_cell.angle_gamma   90.00
#
_symmetry.space_group_name_H-M   'P 1'
#
loop_
_entity.id
_entity.type
_entity.pdbx_description
1 polymer ?
#
loop_
_entity_poly.entity_id
_entity_poly.type
_entity_poly.pdbx_seq_one_letter_code
_entity_poly.pdbx_strand_id
1 'polypeptide(L)'
;VVMGQVCVTCHNSHPDSPKTDWKVGDVRGIQEISVNQPIAANVLAFKYLLLYFGFAAAAGLTFILLQRRQSALVQGINKELSEANDFLAAISLKIAKYLSPQIYKSIFSGQKDVTIATERKKLTIFFSDVKDFTAIVERLQPEDLTVLLNEYFT
;
A
#
# COMPACT_ATOMS: atom_id res chain seq x y z
N VAL A 1 -60.43 -40.56 17.03
CA VAL A 1 -60.91 -41.68 16.19
C VAL A 1 -61.63 -42.68 17.07
N VAL A 2 -62.90 -42.99 16.80
CA VAL A 2 -63.65 -44.00 17.59
C VAL A 2 -63.23 -45.40 17.12
N MET A 3 -62.94 -46.28 18.07
CA MET A 3 -62.46 -47.63 17.81
C MET A 3 -63.63 -48.55 17.47
N GLY A 4 -63.72 -48.93 16.19
CA GLY A 4 -64.63 -49.98 15.73
C GLY A 4 -64.08 -51.39 15.97
N GLN A 5 -64.92 -52.41 15.77
CA GLN A 5 -64.58 -53.81 16.04
C GLN A 5 -63.26 -54.27 15.39
N VAL A 6 -63.03 -53.89 14.13
CA VAL A 6 -61.80 -54.27 13.40
C VAL A 6 -60.55 -53.61 14.02
N CYS A 7 -60.65 -52.34 14.43
CA CYS A 7 -59.55 -51.63 15.07
C CYS A 7 -59.20 -52.25 16.43
N VAL A 8 -60.21 -52.62 17.22
CA VAL A 8 -60.05 -53.29 18.51
C VAL A 8 -59.39 -54.66 18.34
N THR A 9 -59.89 -55.48 17.42
CA THR A 9 -59.31 -56.81 17.17
C THR A 9 -57.84 -56.70 16.75
N CYS A 10 -57.52 -55.83 15.79
CA CYS A 10 -56.15 -55.65 15.33
C CYS A 10 -55.23 -55.14 16.46
N HIS A 11 -55.61 -54.09 17.18
CA HIS A 11 -54.78 -53.51 18.24
C HIS A 11 -54.64 -54.40 19.47
N ASN A 12 -55.59 -55.29 19.75
CA ASN A 12 -55.51 -56.18 20.91
C ASN A 12 -54.71 -57.46 20.61
N SER A 13 -54.55 -57.83 19.33
CA SER A 13 -53.77 -59.01 18.93
C SER A 13 -52.39 -58.69 18.36
N HIS A 14 -52.11 -57.43 18.00
CA HIS A 14 -50.83 -57.08 17.38
C HIS A 14 -49.72 -56.91 18.44
N PRO A 15 -48.57 -57.60 18.31
CA PRO A 15 -47.53 -57.64 19.33
C PRO A 15 -46.91 -56.26 19.63
N ASP A 16 -46.79 -55.40 18.61
CA ASP A 16 -46.26 -54.04 18.77
C ASP A 16 -47.32 -52.99 19.12
N SER A 17 -48.55 -53.40 19.43
CA SER A 17 -49.57 -52.44 19.81
C SER A 17 -49.26 -51.86 21.20
N PRO A 18 -49.13 -50.53 21.34
CA PRO A 18 -48.77 -49.89 22.62
C PRO A 18 -49.87 -50.03 23.69
N LYS A 19 -51.07 -50.45 23.30
CA LYS A 19 -52.21 -50.74 24.17
C LYS A 19 -53.07 -51.84 23.53
N THR A 20 -53.40 -52.88 24.27
CA THR A 20 -54.05 -54.11 23.76
C THR A 20 -55.35 -54.48 24.48
N ASP A 21 -55.91 -53.57 25.27
CA ASP A 21 -57.15 -53.75 26.05
C ASP A 21 -58.30 -52.84 25.54
N TRP A 22 -58.28 -52.48 24.25
CA TRP A 22 -59.32 -51.64 23.65
C TRP A 22 -60.69 -52.32 23.66
N LYS A 23 -61.75 -51.52 23.77
CA LYS A 23 -63.14 -51.93 23.61
C LYS A 23 -63.82 -51.14 22.50
N VAL A 24 -64.86 -51.72 21.91
CA VAL A 24 -65.63 -51.03 20.86
C VAL A 24 -66.30 -49.81 21.47
N GLY A 25 -66.13 -48.66 20.81
CA GLY A 25 -66.60 -47.37 21.29
C GLY A 25 -65.55 -46.55 22.03
N ASP A 26 -64.39 -47.14 22.37
CA ASP A 26 -63.26 -46.37 22.92
C ASP A 26 -62.79 -45.30 21.92
N VAL A 27 -62.30 -44.17 22.41
CA VAL A 27 -61.81 -43.08 21.57
C VAL A 27 -60.29 -43.02 21.62
N ARG A 28 -59.64 -43.24 20.47
CA ARG A 28 -58.21 -43.01 20.30
C ARG A 28 -57.95 -41.57 19.87
N GLY A 29 -57.26 -40.82 20.72
CA GLY A 29 -56.66 -39.54 20.37
C GLY A 29 -55.36 -39.75 19.61
N ILE A 30 -55.05 -38.84 18.69
CA ILE A 30 -53.70 -38.67 18.15
C ILE A 30 -53.20 -37.35 18.74
N GLN A 31 -52.05 -37.39 19.42
CA GLN A 31 -51.39 -36.18 19.89
C GLN A 31 -50.43 -35.72 18.79
N GLU A 32 -50.82 -34.70 18.04
CA GLU A 32 -49.90 -33.97 17.18
C GLU A 32 -49.21 -32.89 18.02
N ILE A 33 -47.88 -32.89 18.02
CA ILE A 33 -47.08 -31.86 18.68
C ILE A 33 -46.37 -31.07 17.58
N SER A 34 -46.97 -29.95 17.19
CA SER A 34 -46.38 -29.02 16.23
C SER A 34 -45.53 -27.99 16.98
N VAL A 35 -44.21 -28.21 16.98
CA VAL A 35 -43.27 -27.29 17.61
C VAL A 35 -42.96 -26.14 16.65
N ASN A 36 -43.70 -25.03 16.79
CA ASN A 36 -43.39 -23.79 16.09
C ASN A 36 -42.28 -23.05 16.85
N GLN A 37 -41.01 -23.26 16.45
CA GLN A 37 -39.91 -22.45 16.97
C GLN A 37 -39.83 -21.13 16.19
N PRO A 38 -39.97 -19.96 16.85
CA PRO A 38 -39.81 -18.69 16.17
C PRO A 38 -38.33 -18.45 15.86
N ILE A 39 -37.91 -18.77 14.64
CA ILE A 39 -36.56 -18.49 14.12
C ILE A 39 -36.22 -16.99 14.28
N ALA A 40 -37.23 -16.13 14.18
CA ALA A 40 -37.10 -14.68 14.28
C ALA A 40 -37.00 -14.12 15.71
N ALA A 41 -37.41 -14.85 16.76
CA ALA A 41 -37.42 -14.30 18.12
C ALA A 41 -36.01 -14.12 18.72
N ASN A 42 -34.99 -14.68 18.08
CA ASN A 42 -33.65 -14.73 18.64
C ASN A 42 -32.56 -14.37 17.61
N VAL A 43 -32.66 -13.22 16.94
CA VAL A 43 -31.47 -12.61 16.30
C VAL A 43 -30.33 -12.47 17.33
N LEU A 44 -30.69 -12.30 18.61
CA LEU A 44 -29.80 -12.31 19.77
C LEU A 44 -29.34 -13.71 20.25
N ALA A 45 -29.91 -14.82 19.78
CA ALA A 45 -29.35 -16.15 20.10
C ALA A 45 -27.92 -16.28 19.55
N PHE A 46 -27.62 -15.57 18.47
CA PHE A 46 -26.29 -15.50 17.86
C PHE A 46 -25.46 -14.32 18.39
N LYS A 47 -25.72 -13.82 19.60
CA LYS A 47 -25.06 -12.63 20.17
C LYS A 47 -23.53 -12.65 20.05
N TYR A 48 -22.89 -13.79 20.24
CA TYR A 48 -21.43 -13.91 20.12
C TYR A 48 -20.93 -13.77 18.68
N LEU A 49 -21.70 -14.28 17.70
CA LEU A 49 -21.40 -14.12 16.28
C LEU A 49 -21.56 -12.66 15.85
N LEU A 50 -22.61 -11.98 16.31
CA LEU A 50 -22.84 -10.56 16.04
C LEU A 50 -21.74 -9.68 16.64
N LEU A 51 -21.32 -9.97 17.88
CA LEU A 51 -20.18 -9.29 18.51
C LEU A 51 -18.90 -9.51 17.71
N TYR A 52 -18.62 -10.74 17.29
CA TYR A 52 -17.46 -11.05 16.45
C TYR A 52 -17.46 -10.24 15.15
N PHE A 53 -18.57 -10.21 14.40
CA PHE A 53 -18.65 -9.42 13.17
C PHE A 53 -18.52 -7.92 13.43
N GLY A 54 -19.08 -7.42 14.53
CA GLY A 54 -18.90 -6.03 14.95
C GLY A 54 -17.43 -5.69 15.21
N PHE A 55 -16.72 -6.53 15.95
CA PHE A 55 -15.28 -6.35 16.21
C PHE A 55 -14.44 -6.47 14.93
N ALA A 56 -14.71 -7.45 14.07
CA ALA A 56 -14.01 -7.63 12.81
C ALA A 56 -14.22 -6.42 11.87
N ALA A 57 -15.45 -5.92 11.77
CA ALA A 57 -15.77 -4.74 10.98
C ALA A 57 -15.10 -3.48 11.54
N ALA A 58 -15.13 -3.28 12.86
CA ALA A 58 -14.45 -2.16 13.51
C ALA A 58 -12.94 -2.20 13.27
N ALA A 59 -12.29 -3.35 13.48
CA ALA A 59 -10.87 -3.53 13.24
C ALA A 59 -10.50 -3.28 11.77
N GLY A 60 -11.30 -3.81 10.83
CA GLY A 60 -11.12 -3.56 9.40
C GLY A 60 -11.27 -2.09 9.01
N LEU A 61 -12.30 -1.40 9.52
CA LEU A 61 -12.50 0.03 9.29
C LEU A 61 -11.37 0.87 9.88
N THR A 62 -10.95 0.59 11.12
CA THR A 62 -9.80 1.27 11.73
C THR A 62 -8.54 1.05 10.91
N PHE A 63 -8.28 -0.18 10.46
CA PHE A 63 -7.13 -0.49 9.60
C PHE A 63 -7.18 0.29 8.28
N ILE A 64 -8.32 0.31 7.58
CA ILE A 64 -8.50 1.06 6.33
C ILE A 64 -8.26 2.56 6.54
N LEU A 65 -8.78 3.14 7.63
CA LEU A 65 -8.60 4.55 7.95
C LEU A 65 -7.14 4.89 8.25
N LEU A 66 -6.45 4.06 9.05
CA LEU A 66 -5.04 4.22 9.35
C LEU A 66 -4.18 4.08 8.09
N GLN A 67 -4.46 3.08 7.25
CA GLN A 67 -3.72 2.86 6.01
C GLN A 67 -3.91 4.01 5.02
N ARG A 68 -5.13 4.55 4.89
CA ARG A 68 -5.39 5.74 4.07
C ARG A 68 -4.64 6.97 4.56
N ARG A 69 -4.60 7.19 5.89
CA ARG A 69 -3.83 8.29 6.50
C ARG A 69 -2.33 8.13 6.25
N GLN A 70 -1.78 6.94 6.48
CA GLN A 70 -0.36 6.68 6.22
C GLN A 70 -0.02 6.86 4.75
N SER A 71 -0.85 6.35 3.83
CA SER A 71 -0.63 6.51 2.39
C SER A 71 -0.59 7.98 1.97
N ALA A 72 -1.50 8.81 2.51
CA ALA A 72 -1.51 10.24 2.18
C ALA A 72 -0.26 10.96 2.69
N LEU A 73 0.21 10.63 3.91
CA LEU A 73 1.44 11.19 4.47
C LEU A 73 2.66 10.78 3.65
N VAL A 74 2.78 9.48 3.34
CA VAL A 74 3.89 8.95 2.54
C VAL A 74 3.92 9.56 1.14
N GLN A 75 2.76 9.75 0.52
CA GLN A 75 2.67 10.45 -0.78
C GLN A 75 3.15 11.90 -0.69
N GLY A 76 2.76 12.63 0.36
CA GLY A 76 3.25 14.00 0.60
C GLY A 76 4.77 14.06 0.74
N ILE A 77 5.32 13.21 1.61
CA ILE A 77 6.77 13.12 1.85
C ILE A 77 7.51 12.72 0.58
N ASN A 78 7.03 11.74 -0.17
CA ASN A 78 7.67 11.31 -1.42
C ASN A 78 7.66 12.41 -2.48
N LYS A 79 6.58 13.21 -2.55
CA LYS A 79 6.51 14.35 -3.45
C LYS A 79 7.54 15.41 -3.08
N GLU A 80 7.61 15.78 -1.81
CA GLU A 80 8.58 16.76 -1.31
C GLU A 80 10.02 16.28 -1.52
N LEU A 81 10.27 14.99 -1.28
CA LEU A 81 11.57 14.35 -1.54
C LEU A 81 11.94 14.38 -3.03
N SER A 82 10.98 14.12 -3.92
CA SER A 82 11.18 14.21 -5.37
C SER A 82 11.52 15.64 -5.79
N GLU A 83 10.75 16.63 -5.32
CA GLU A 83 10.99 18.04 -5.64
C GLU A 83 12.36 18.51 -5.14
N ALA A 84 12.75 18.11 -3.93
CA ALA A 84 14.08 18.41 -3.38
C ALA A 84 15.20 17.74 -4.20
N ASN A 85 15.00 16.50 -4.63
CA ASN A 85 15.97 15.79 -5.48
C ASN A 85 16.11 16.46 -6.85
N ASP A 86 14.99 16.80 -7.50
CA ASP A 86 14.98 17.51 -8.79
C ASP A 86 15.67 18.88 -8.68
N PHE A 87 15.44 19.60 -7.58
CA PHE A 87 16.11 20.86 -7.30
C PHE A 87 17.63 20.69 -7.13
N LEU A 88 18.06 19.70 -6.35
CA LEU A 88 19.49 19.39 -6.17
C LEU A 88 20.15 18.98 -7.48
N ALA A 89 19.47 18.17 -8.30
CA ALA A 89 19.94 17.78 -9.63
C ALA A 89 20.09 19.00 -10.55
N ALA A 90 19.11 19.91 -10.56
CA ALA A 90 19.17 21.14 -11.34
C ALA A 90 20.33 22.05 -10.93
N ILE A 91 20.58 22.22 -9.63
CA ILE A 91 21.73 22.97 -9.12
C ILE A 91 23.04 22.30 -9.53
N SER A 92 23.13 20.98 -9.33
CA SER A 92 24.29 20.19 -9.72
C SER A 92 24.65 20.40 -11.20
N LEU A 93 23.66 20.37 -12.10
CA LEU A 93 23.88 20.57 -13.52
C LEU A 93 24.38 22.00 -13.85
N LYS A 94 23.86 23.03 -13.16
CA LYS A 94 24.33 24.40 -13.34
C LYS A 94 25.79 24.57 -12.88
N ILE A 95 26.17 23.94 -11.79
CA ILE A 95 27.54 23.99 -11.25
C ILE A 95 28.50 23.16 -12.14
N ALA A 96 28.03 22.08 -12.75
CA ALA A 96 28.83 21.23 -13.62
C ALA A 96 29.51 22.01 -14.77
N LYS A 97 28.90 23.10 -15.25
CA LYS A 97 29.49 23.97 -16.27
C LYS A 97 30.77 24.69 -15.81
N TYR A 98 30.96 24.82 -14.51
CA TYR A 98 32.08 25.54 -13.90
C TYR A 98 33.10 24.60 -13.23
N LEU A 99 32.83 23.29 -13.21
CA LEU A 99 33.73 22.28 -12.65
C LEU A 99 34.38 21.48 -13.79
N SER A 100 35.66 21.13 -13.62
CA SER A 100 36.31 20.24 -14.57
C SER A 100 35.64 18.84 -14.54
N PRO A 101 35.58 18.10 -15.67
CA PRO A 101 34.91 16.80 -15.74
C PRO A 101 35.43 15.78 -14.72
N GLN A 102 36.71 15.90 -14.33
CA GLN A 102 37.36 15.05 -13.35
C GLN A 102 36.83 15.29 -11.93
N ILE A 103 36.63 16.56 -11.54
CA ILE A 103 36.07 16.94 -10.23
C ILE A 103 34.59 16.53 -10.17
N TYR A 104 33.82 16.80 -11.21
CA TYR A 104 32.40 16.41 -11.31
C TYR A 104 32.22 14.89 -11.06
N LYS A 105 32.90 14.04 -11.83
CA LYS A 105 32.81 12.58 -11.66
C LYS A 105 33.18 12.13 -10.24
N SER A 106 34.18 12.77 -9.63
CA SER A 106 34.63 12.39 -8.29
C SER A 106 33.65 12.73 -7.17
N ILE A 107 32.93 13.86 -7.28
CA ILE A 107 31.93 14.29 -6.29
C ILE A 107 30.65 13.46 -6.44
N PHE A 108 30.18 13.24 -7.68
CA PHE A 108 28.88 12.60 -7.93
C PHE A 108 28.91 11.07 -7.92
N SER A 109 30.07 10.43 -8.09
CA SER A 109 30.19 8.96 -7.95
C SER A 109 30.25 8.50 -6.49
N GLY A 110 30.27 9.42 -5.51
CA GLY A 110 30.44 9.11 -4.09
C GLY A 110 31.80 8.50 -3.74
N GLN A 111 32.76 8.48 -4.68
CA GLN A 111 34.05 7.81 -4.53
C GLN A 111 35.11 8.62 -3.76
N LYS A 112 34.80 9.85 -3.33
CA LYS A 112 35.72 10.63 -2.50
C LYS A 112 35.03 11.23 -1.29
N ASP A 113 35.38 10.68 -0.13
CA ASP A 113 35.43 11.47 1.10
C ASP A 113 36.33 12.68 0.82
N VAL A 114 35.83 13.88 1.10
CA VAL A 114 36.52 15.15 0.79
C VAL A 114 37.63 15.39 1.81
N THR A 115 38.52 14.41 1.99
CA THR A 115 39.83 14.65 2.59
C THR A 115 40.73 15.20 1.50
N ILE A 116 40.91 16.52 1.50
CA ILE A 116 41.89 17.20 0.64
C ILE A 116 43.27 16.72 1.07
N ALA A 117 43.78 15.68 0.40
CA ALA A 117 45.12 15.18 0.59
C ALA A 117 46.00 15.61 -0.58
N THR A 118 47.19 16.14 -0.27
CA THR A 118 48.16 16.53 -1.29
C THR A 118 48.77 15.28 -1.91
N GLU A 119 48.60 15.09 -3.22
CA GLU A 119 49.17 13.96 -3.97
C GLU A 119 50.20 14.44 -4.99
N ARG A 120 51.34 13.72 -5.09
CA ARG A 120 52.35 14.00 -6.12
C ARG A 120 51.98 13.26 -7.40
N LYS A 121 51.63 14.00 -8.45
CA LYS A 121 51.31 13.45 -9.78
C LYS A 121 52.34 13.88 -10.83
N LYS A 122 52.74 12.96 -11.71
CA LYS A 122 53.54 13.29 -12.90
C LYS A 122 52.58 13.71 -14.01
N LEU A 123 52.60 14.99 -14.36
CA LEU A 123 51.72 15.60 -15.37
C LEU A 123 52.57 16.20 -16.48
N THR A 124 52.09 16.10 -17.72
CA THR A 124 52.61 16.89 -18.84
C THR A 124 51.76 18.14 -18.96
N ILE A 125 52.37 19.31 -18.81
CA ILE A 125 51.67 20.60 -18.82
C ILE A 125 51.83 21.23 -20.20
N PHE A 126 50.73 21.72 -20.76
CA PHE A 126 50.70 22.48 -21.99
C PHE A 126 50.35 23.94 -21.67
N PHE A 127 51.07 24.88 -22.28
CA PHE A 127 50.80 26.31 -22.18
C PHE A 127 50.59 26.87 -23.58
N SER A 128 49.49 27.61 -23.76
CA SER A 128 49.21 28.37 -24.96
C SER A 128 48.52 29.68 -24.58
N ASP A 129 48.86 30.76 -25.29
CA ASP A 129 48.25 32.08 -25.11
C ASP A 129 48.04 32.75 -26.48
N VAL A 130 47.18 33.76 -26.52
CA VAL A 130 46.86 34.55 -27.71
C VAL A 130 47.94 35.62 -27.90
N LYS A 131 48.55 35.65 -29.09
CA LYS A 131 49.54 36.67 -29.43
C LYS A 131 48.90 38.07 -29.42
N ASP A 132 49.60 39.05 -28.85
CA ASP A 132 49.18 40.45 -28.79
C ASP A 132 47.82 40.68 -28.07
N PHE A 133 47.44 39.79 -27.14
CA PHE A 133 46.15 39.80 -26.45
C PHE A 133 45.78 41.16 -25.84
N THR A 134 46.73 41.85 -25.18
CA THR A 134 46.51 43.17 -24.58
C THR A 134 45.97 44.19 -25.58
N ALA A 135 46.56 44.26 -26.78
CA ALA A 135 46.14 45.22 -27.80
C ALA A 135 44.78 44.89 -28.41
N ILE A 136 44.40 43.60 -28.42
CA ILE A 136 43.09 43.12 -28.89
C ILE A 136 41.99 43.51 -27.88
N VAL A 137 42.23 43.29 -26.59
CA VAL A 137 41.27 43.60 -25.51
C VAL A 137 40.98 45.10 -25.40
N GLU A 138 41.97 45.95 -25.65
CA GLU A 138 41.79 47.42 -25.59
C GLU A 138 40.94 47.98 -26.74
N ARG A 139 40.77 47.23 -27.84
CA ARG A 139 40.08 47.70 -29.06
C ARG A 139 38.72 47.05 -29.29
N LEU A 140 38.52 45.83 -28.80
CA LEU A 140 37.27 45.09 -28.98
C LEU A 140 36.22 45.48 -27.96
N GLN A 141 34.95 45.35 -28.35
CA GLN A 141 33.85 45.38 -27.39
C GLN A 141 33.81 44.07 -26.58
N PRO A 142 33.26 44.10 -25.35
CA PRO A 142 33.18 42.92 -24.49
C PRO A 142 32.52 41.70 -25.15
N GLU A 143 31.52 41.91 -26.00
CA GLU A 143 30.81 40.86 -26.72
C GLU A 143 31.73 40.17 -27.74
N ASP A 144 32.45 40.95 -28.55
CA ASP A 144 33.39 40.44 -29.57
C ASP A 144 34.59 39.73 -28.92
N LEU A 145 35.07 40.26 -27.79
CA LEU A 145 36.12 39.61 -26.99
C LEU A 145 35.63 38.26 -26.44
N THR A 146 34.38 38.19 -25.99
CA THR A 146 33.77 36.94 -25.50
C THR A 146 33.67 35.89 -26.62
N VAL A 147 33.35 36.30 -27.85
CA VAL A 147 33.33 35.40 -29.01
C VAL A 147 34.73 34.88 -29.30
N LEU A 148 35.73 35.76 -29.39
CA LEU A 148 37.13 35.39 -29.66
C LEU A 148 37.70 34.42 -28.60
N LEU A 149 37.42 34.68 -27.32
CA LEU A 149 37.86 33.81 -26.23
C LEU A 149 37.18 32.43 -26.27
N ASN A 150 35.89 32.38 -26.57
CA ASN A 150 35.19 31.11 -26.70
C ASN A 150 35.70 30.29 -27.89
N GLU A 151 36.03 30.93 -29.02
CA GLU A 151 36.62 30.26 -30.18
C GLU A 151 38.03 29.73 -29.88
N TYR A 152 38.82 30.45 -29.08
CA TYR A 152 40.14 29.99 -28.66
C TYR A 152 40.11 28.82 -27.64
N PHE A 153 39.09 28.77 -26.77
CA PHE A 153 38.95 27.75 -25.72
C PHE A 153 38.11 26.52 -26.10
N THR A 154 37.46 26.52 -27.27
CA THR A 154 36.65 25.39 -27.77
C THR A 154 37.45 24.56 -28.75
#